data_AF-A0A2V6TUP9-F1
#
_entry.id   AF-A0A2V6TUP9-F1
#
_cell.length_a   1.000
_cell.length_b   1.000
_cell.length_c   1.000
_cell.angle_alpha   90.00
_cell.angle_beta   90.00
_cell.angle_gamma   90.00
#
_symmetry.space_group_name_H-M   'P 1'
#
loop_
_entity.id
_entity.type
_entity.pdbx_description
1 polymer ?
#
loop_
_entity_poly.entity_id
_entity_poly.type
_entity_poly.pdbx_seq_one_letter_code
_entity_poly.pdbx_strand_id
1 'polypeptide(L)'
;HAYEAGTALQTVPTLAMLTEPLAAVRGRARRVLRQLAPDVRERLGASLVDDLAQVGGGALPTVELPTVAVAVGMSSAAAMRLDEALRVGDPPVVGRITRDRLFLDCRTVLPGQVKALAGALTIAAARL
;
A
#
# COMPACT_ATOMS: atom_id res chain seq x y z
N HIS A 1 14.19 20.30 20.07
CA HIS A 1 14.46 21.39 19.11
C HIS A 1 13.70 21.29 17.78
N ALA A 2 13.37 20.11 17.22
CA ALA A 2 12.51 20.02 16.02
C ALA A 2 10.99 20.10 16.30
N TYR A 3 10.57 19.97 17.56
CA TYR A 3 9.17 19.96 17.97
C TYR A 3 8.53 21.36 18.09
N GLU A 4 9.32 22.43 18.19
CA GLU A 4 8.81 23.78 18.53
C GLU A 4 8.58 24.69 17.30
N ALA A 5 8.97 24.28 16.09
CA ALA A 5 9.06 25.21 14.95
C ALA A 5 7.94 25.09 13.89
N GLY A 6 6.86 24.32 14.13
CA GLY A 6 5.77 24.15 13.15
C GLY A 6 6.15 23.41 11.86
N THR A 7 7.40 22.95 11.72
CA THR A 7 7.94 22.19 10.57
C THR A 7 8.02 20.68 10.81
N ALA A 8 7.52 20.19 11.95
CA ALA A 8 7.60 18.79 12.35
C ALA A 8 6.99 17.81 11.32
N LEU A 9 5.96 18.25 10.58
CA LEU A 9 5.34 17.48 9.49
C LEU A 9 6.30 17.16 8.34
N GLN A 10 7.34 17.97 8.15
CA GLN A 10 8.30 17.84 7.04
C GLN A 10 9.55 17.03 7.42
N THR A 11 9.86 16.91 8.72
CA THR A 11 11.10 16.29 9.20
C THR A 11 10.91 14.93 9.86
N VAL A 12 9.66 14.56 10.20
CA VAL A 12 9.34 13.24 10.79
C VAL A 12 8.49 12.42 9.78
N PRO A 13 9.08 11.45 9.06
CA PRO A 13 8.38 10.68 8.02
C PRO A 13 7.10 10.01 8.50
N THR A 14 7.09 9.50 9.74
CA THR A 14 5.90 8.90 10.34
C THR A 14 4.78 9.91 10.51
N LEU A 15 5.09 11.13 10.99
CA LEU A 15 4.09 12.18 11.16
C LEU A 15 3.56 12.65 9.79
N ALA A 16 4.42 12.75 8.78
CA ALA A 16 4.02 13.06 7.41
C ALA A 16 3.02 12.04 6.85
N MET A 17 3.28 10.73 7.05
CA MET A 17 2.36 9.67 6.63
C MET A 17 1.03 9.75 7.38
N LEU A 18 1.06 9.89 8.71
CA LEU A 18 -0.13 9.93 9.56
C LEU A 18 -1.03 11.14 9.29
N THR A 19 -0.44 12.27 8.90
CA THR A 19 -1.16 13.52 8.64
C THR A 19 -1.47 13.75 7.17
N GLU A 20 -1.04 12.85 6.27
CA GLU A 20 -1.34 12.96 4.85
C GLU A 20 -2.87 12.98 4.62
N PRO A 21 -3.42 13.93 3.84
CA PRO A 21 -4.85 13.92 3.53
C PRO A 21 -5.26 12.63 2.80
N LEU A 22 -6.41 12.03 3.17
CA LEU A 22 -6.91 10.81 2.53
C LEU A 22 -7.03 10.93 1.00
N ALA A 23 -7.38 12.14 0.50
CA ALA A 23 -7.43 12.41 -0.93
C ALA A 23 -6.07 12.24 -1.64
N ALA A 24 -4.96 12.59 -0.97
CA ALA A 24 -3.61 12.43 -1.51
C ALA A 24 -3.21 10.94 -1.55
N VAL A 25 -3.53 10.18 -0.50
CA VAL A 25 -3.36 8.72 -0.48
C VAL A 25 -4.18 8.02 -1.57
N ARG A 26 -5.45 8.40 -1.72
CA ARG A 26 -6.29 7.91 -2.82
C ARG A 26 -5.71 8.26 -4.19
N GLY A 27 -5.18 9.47 -4.34
CA GLY A 27 -4.48 9.91 -5.55
C GLY A 27 -3.22 9.08 -5.84
N ARG A 28 -2.50 8.65 -4.80
CA ARG A 28 -1.36 7.73 -4.89
C ARG A 28 -1.80 6.33 -5.32
N ALA A 29 -2.81 5.76 -4.67
CA ALA A 29 -3.33 4.44 -5.02
C ALA A 29 -3.84 4.38 -6.47
N ARG A 30 -4.54 5.42 -6.93
CA ARG A 30 -4.95 5.57 -8.33
C ARG A 30 -3.76 5.61 -9.30
N ARG A 31 -2.65 6.26 -8.92
CA ARG A 31 -1.44 6.30 -9.75
C ARG A 31 -0.82 4.90 -9.90
N VAL A 32 -0.80 4.09 -8.83
CA VAL A 32 -0.34 2.69 -8.89
C VAL A 32 -1.16 1.91 -9.91
N LEU A 33 -2.50 1.91 -9.79
CA LEU A 33 -3.37 1.19 -10.73
C LEU A 33 -3.21 1.65 -12.18
N ARG A 34 -3.07 2.96 -12.42
CA ARG A 34 -2.90 3.49 -13.78
C ARG A 34 -1.58 3.05 -14.44
N GLN A 35 -0.57 2.70 -13.67
CA GLN A 35 0.72 2.22 -14.21
C GLN A 35 0.72 0.72 -14.52
N LEU A 36 -0.28 -0.02 -14.06
CA LEU A 36 -0.48 -1.42 -14.45
C LEU A 36 -1.14 -1.48 -15.83
N ALA A 37 -0.66 -2.37 -16.70
CA ALA A 37 -1.35 -2.67 -17.95
C ALA A 37 -2.75 -3.27 -17.68
N PRO A 38 -3.75 -3.08 -18.56
CA PRO A 38 -5.12 -3.54 -18.31
C PRO A 38 -5.25 -5.05 -18.02
N ASP A 39 -4.52 -5.87 -18.77
CA ASP A 39 -4.45 -7.33 -18.62
C ASP A 39 -3.79 -7.74 -17.29
N VAL A 40 -2.75 -7.02 -16.87
CA VAL A 40 -2.11 -7.22 -15.57
C VAL A 40 -3.06 -6.87 -14.43
N ARG A 41 -3.83 -5.77 -14.56
CA ARG A 41 -4.85 -5.41 -13.55
C ARG A 41 -5.91 -6.49 -13.43
N GLU A 42 -6.41 -6.99 -14.55
CA GLU A 42 -7.41 -8.05 -14.57
C GLU A 42 -6.89 -9.32 -13.92
N ARG A 43 -5.69 -9.78 -14.31
CA ARG A 43 -5.06 -10.98 -13.74
C ARG A 43 -4.85 -10.89 -12.23
N LEU A 44 -4.46 -9.71 -11.74
CA LEU A 44 -4.29 -9.46 -10.31
C LEU A 44 -5.63 -9.25 -9.57
N GLY A 45 -6.73 -9.04 -10.30
CA GLY A 45 -7.97 -8.48 -9.76
C GLY A 45 -7.77 -7.08 -9.14
N ALA A 46 -6.77 -6.31 -9.57
CA ALA A 46 -6.32 -5.11 -8.87
C ALA A 46 -7.41 -4.04 -8.73
N SER A 47 -7.74 -3.65 -7.50
CA SER A 47 -8.78 -2.65 -7.21
C SER A 47 -8.38 -1.73 -6.05
N LEU A 48 -8.99 -0.54 -5.97
CA LEU A 48 -8.85 0.32 -4.80
C LEU A 48 -9.86 -0.09 -3.73
N VAL A 49 -9.42 -0.07 -2.48
CA VAL A 49 -10.28 -0.32 -1.32
C VAL A 49 -10.01 0.75 -0.28
N ASP A 50 -11.08 1.39 0.19
CA ASP A 50 -11.02 2.25 1.38
C ASP A 50 -10.93 1.34 2.61
N ASP A 51 -10.04 1.67 3.55
CA ASP A 51 -9.81 0.85 4.75
C ASP A 51 -9.49 1.73 5.96
N LEU A 52 -9.45 1.11 7.13
CA LEU A 52 -9.02 1.75 8.38
C LEU A 52 -7.71 1.12 8.83
N ALA A 53 -6.62 1.90 8.78
CA ALA A 53 -5.34 1.48 9.30
C ALA A 53 -5.31 1.73 10.82
N GLN A 54 -4.90 0.72 11.58
CA GLN A 54 -4.70 0.86 13.01
C GLN A 54 -3.31 1.49 13.25
N VAL A 55 -3.27 2.61 13.96
CA VAL A 55 -2.02 3.33 14.27
C VAL A 55 -1.72 3.17 15.76
N GLY A 56 -0.50 2.71 16.06
CA GLY A 56 0.00 2.46 17.41
C GLY A 56 0.92 1.24 17.44
N GLY A 57 1.99 1.28 18.22
CA GLY A 57 2.85 0.12 18.44
C GLY A 57 2.34 -0.73 19.62
N GLY A 58 2.22 -2.04 19.46
CA GLY A 58 1.86 -2.97 20.54
C GLY A 58 0.38 -3.34 20.63
N ALA A 59 -0.03 -3.88 21.78
CA ALA A 59 -1.28 -4.63 21.98
C ALA A 59 -2.58 -3.80 21.98
N LEU A 60 -2.51 -2.47 21.91
CA LEU A 60 -3.69 -1.59 21.90
C LEU A 60 -3.54 -0.52 20.82
N PRO A 61 -4.00 -0.80 19.59
CA PRO A 61 -4.15 0.25 18.59
C PRO A 61 -5.16 1.27 19.12
N THR A 62 -4.73 2.53 19.22
CA THR A 62 -5.48 3.58 19.91
C THR A 62 -6.19 4.53 18.95
N VAL A 63 -5.85 4.48 17.66
CA VAL A 63 -6.42 5.36 16.64
C VAL A 63 -6.60 4.62 15.32
N GLU A 64 -7.82 4.69 14.78
CA GLU A 64 -8.11 4.30 13.40
C GLU A 64 -7.82 5.47 12.47
N LEU A 65 -7.02 5.24 11.44
CA LEU A 65 -6.69 6.21 10.41
C LEU A 65 -7.28 5.76 9.07
N PRO A 66 -8.21 6.53 8.48
CA PRO A 66 -8.70 6.25 7.14
C PRO A 66 -7.57 6.12 6.14
N THR A 67 -7.60 5.12 5.26
CA THR A 67 -6.59 4.91 4.23
C THR A 67 -7.20 4.37 2.93
N VAL A 68 -6.37 4.24 1.90
CA VAL A 68 -6.72 3.56 0.65
C VAL A 68 -5.61 2.58 0.31
N ALA A 69 -5.98 1.32 0.05
CA ALA A 69 -5.07 0.28 -0.39
C ALA A 69 -5.31 -0.10 -1.86
N VAL A 70 -4.27 -0.67 -2.49
CA VAL A 70 -4.45 -1.49 -3.68
C VAL A 70 -4.64 -2.94 -3.23
N ALA A 71 -5.81 -3.50 -3.50
CA ALA A 71 -6.13 -4.89 -3.21
C ALA A 71 -5.87 -5.76 -4.45
N VAL A 72 -5.14 -6.86 -4.28
CA VAL A 72 -4.81 -7.83 -5.33
C VAL A 72 -5.02 -9.27 -4.84
N GLY A 73 -5.10 -10.21 -5.77
CA GLY A 73 -5.49 -11.60 -5.51
C GLY A 73 -7.02 -11.74 -5.53
N MET A 74 -7.52 -12.66 -6.37
CA MET A 74 -8.95 -12.96 -6.53
C MET A 74 -9.40 -14.15 -5.69
N SER A 75 -8.50 -14.73 -4.90
CA SER A 75 -8.75 -15.80 -3.94
C SER A 75 -7.69 -15.76 -2.85
N SER A 76 -7.96 -16.37 -1.70
CA SER A 76 -7.01 -16.47 -0.59
C SER A 76 -5.67 -17.11 -1.04
N ALA A 77 -5.74 -18.18 -1.84
CA ALA A 77 -4.54 -18.82 -2.40
C ALA A 77 -3.75 -17.89 -3.34
N ALA A 78 -4.45 -17.13 -4.20
CA ALA A 78 -3.78 -16.16 -5.09
C ALA A 78 -3.15 -15.02 -4.28
N ALA A 79 -3.81 -14.53 -3.23
CA ALA A 79 -3.28 -13.51 -2.34
C ALA A 79 -2.00 -13.97 -1.63
N MET A 80 -1.97 -15.21 -1.12
CA MET A 80 -0.78 -15.80 -0.49
C MET A 80 0.38 -15.95 -1.48
N ARG A 81 0.13 -16.44 -2.69
CA ARG A 81 1.17 -16.55 -3.74
C ARG A 81 1.75 -15.20 -4.12
N LEU A 82 0.90 -14.18 -4.27
CA LEU A 82 1.35 -12.82 -4.55
C LEU A 82 2.17 -12.25 -3.40
N ASP A 83 1.74 -12.45 -2.16
CA ASP A 83 2.45 -11.97 -0.98
C ASP A 83 3.85 -12.58 -0.88
N GLU A 84 3.98 -13.89 -1.07
CA GLU A 84 5.27 -14.58 -1.15
C GLU A 84 6.13 -14.03 -2.30
N ALA A 85 5.57 -13.96 -3.50
CA ALA A 85 6.28 -13.50 -4.70
C ALA A 85 6.80 -12.06 -4.57
N LEU A 86 6.03 -11.20 -3.91
CA LEU A 86 6.38 -9.79 -3.65
C LEU A 86 7.42 -9.65 -2.54
N ARG A 87 7.36 -10.46 -1.48
CA ARG A 87 8.34 -10.43 -0.38
C ARG A 87 9.75 -10.80 -0.83
N VAL A 88 9.86 -11.76 -1.76
CA VAL A 88 11.16 -12.21 -2.32
C VAL A 88 11.55 -11.50 -3.61
N GLY A 89 10.73 -10.55 -4.06
CA GLY A 89 11.01 -9.73 -5.25
C GLY A 89 12.06 -8.65 -4.99
N ASP A 90 12.48 -7.98 -6.06
CA ASP A 90 13.35 -6.80 -6.00
C ASP A 90 12.66 -5.60 -6.69
N PRO A 91 12.27 -4.54 -5.93
CA PRO A 91 12.38 -4.44 -4.48
C PRO A 91 11.37 -5.34 -3.75
N PRO A 92 11.64 -5.75 -2.50
CA PRO A 92 10.69 -6.50 -1.70
C PRO A 92 9.50 -5.61 -1.34
N VAL A 93 8.28 -6.15 -1.49
CA VAL A 93 7.03 -5.48 -1.15
C VAL A 93 6.28 -6.33 -0.14
N VAL A 94 5.90 -5.71 0.99
CA VAL A 94 5.13 -6.36 2.05
C VAL A 94 3.74 -5.76 2.11
N GLY A 95 2.72 -6.61 2.01
CA GLY A 95 1.33 -6.24 2.22
C GLY A 95 0.73 -6.92 3.45
N ARG A 96 -0.58 -6.73 3.62
CA ARG A 96 -1.39 -7.41 4.63
C ARG A 96 -2.44 -8.26 3.93
N ILE A 97 -2.52 -9.54 4.28
CA ILE A 97 -3.62 -10.40 3.84
C ILE A 97 -4.84 -10.12 4.72
N THR A 98 -5.95 -9.74 4.09
CA THR A 98 -7.22 -9.49 4.76
C THR A 98 -8.36 -9.63 3.76
N ARG A 99 -9.53 -10.10 4.21
CA ARG A 99 -10.72 -10.30 3.36
C ARG A 99 -10.37 -11.13 2.10
N ASP A 100 -9.57 -12.19 2.27
CA ASP A 100 -9.06 -13.09 1.22
C ASP A 100 -8.24 -12.44 0.09
N ARG A 101 -7.73 -11.22 0.32
CA ARG A 101 -6.94 -10.47 -0.67
C ARG A 101 -5.70 -9.88 -0.01
N LEU A 102 -4.71 -9.57 -0.83
CA LEU A 102 -3.50 -8.88 -0.40
C LEU A 102 -3.70 -7.38 -0.54
N PHE A 103 -3.60 -6.65 0.57
CA PHE A 103 -3.75 -5.20 0.63
C PHE A 103 -2.36 -4.55 0.71
N LEU A 104 -2.13 -3.60 -0.19
CA LEU A 104 -0.94 -2.75 -0.24
C LEU A 104 -1.36 -1.32 0.13
N ASP A 105 -1.16 -0.95 1.40
CA ASP A 105 -1.60 0.32 1.94
C ASP A 105 -0.81 1.49 1.34
N CYS A 106 -1.49 2.37 0.60
CA CYS A 106 -0.82 3.48 -0.09
C CYS A 106 -0.43 4.64 0.83
N ARG A 107 -0.81 4.59 2.12
CA ARG A 107 -0.31 5.47 3.18
C ARG A 107 1.19 5.30 3.41
N THR A 108 1.69 4.07 3.28
CA THR A 108 3.09 3.71 3.53
C THR A 108 3.94 3.67 2.26
N VAL A 109 3.32 3.89 1.10
CA VAL A 109 4.02 4.00 -0.19
C VAL A 109 4.48 5.44 -0.39
N LEU A 110 5.79 5.66 -0.52
CA LEU A 110 6.33 7.00 -0.78
C LEU A 110 5.98 7.47 -2.21
N PRO A 111 5.86 8.80 -2.45
CA PRO A 111 5.59 9.33 -3.80
C PRO A 111 6.52 8.79 -4.89
N GLY A 112 7.82 8.62 -4.61
CA GLY A 112 8.80 8.07 -5.56
C GLY A 112 8.73 6.56 -5.78
N GLN A 113 8.01 5.82 -4.93
CA GLN A 113 7.94 4.36 -4.98
C GLN A 113 6.77 3.83 -5.84
N VAL A 114 5.90 4.71 -6.34
CA VAL A 114 4.72 4.30 -7.13
C VAL A 114 5.12 3.44 -8.33
N LYS A 115 6.17 3.84 -9.05
CA LYS A 115 6.67 3.09 -10.23
C LYS A 115 7.29 1.75 -9.85
N ALA A 116 8.07 1.73 -8.77
CA ALA A 116 8.67 0.51 -8.26
C ALA A 116 7.59 -0.50 -7.83
N LEU A 117 6.55 -0.03 -7.12
CA LEU A 117 5.43 -0.85 -6.69
C LEU A 117 4.64 -1.43 -7.88
N ALA A 118 4.32 -0.60 -8.88
CA ALA A 118 3.63 -1.08 -10.09
C ALA A 118 4.47 -2.13 -10.84
N GLY A 119 5.78 -1.92 -10.97
CA GLY A 119 6.69 -2.89 -11.57
C GLY A 119 6.75 -4.22 -10.81
N ALA A 120 6.87 -4.16 -9.48
CA ALA A 120 6.85 -5.35 -8.63
C ALA A 120 5.54 -6.14 -8.78
N LEU A 121 4.39 -5.45 -8.84
CA LEU A 121 3.08 -6.06 -9.10
C LEU A 121 3.01 -6.72 -10.49
N THR A 122 3.53 -6.07 -11.53
CA THR A 122 3.61 -6.66 -12.88
C THR A 122 4.44 -7.94 -12.89
N ILE A 123 5.60 -7.95 -12.23
CA ILE A 123 6.47 -9.13 -12.14
C ILE A 123 5.76 -10.25 -11.35
N ALA A 124 5.15 -9.92 -10.21
CA ALA A 124 4.43 -10.89 -9.38
C ALA A 124 3.22 -11.50 -10.11
N ALA A 125 2.54 -10.73 -10.97
CA ALA A 125 1.43 -11.22 -11.79
C ALA A 125 1.81 -12.35 -12.75
N ALA A 126 3.10 -12.50 -13.10
CA ALA A 126 3.58 -13.62 -13.91
C ALA A 126 3.65 -14.95 -13.13
N ARG A 127 3.50 -14.93 -11.80
CA ARG A 127 3.54 -16.11 -10.93
C ARG A 127 2.16 -16.58 -10.45
N LEU A 128 1.09 -15.97 -10.98
CA LEU A 128 -0.29 -16.31 -10.61
C LEU A 128 -0.84 -17.53 -11.34
#